data_AF-A0A4W4GYL0-F1
#
_entry.id   AF-A0A4W4GYL0-F1
#
_cell.length_a   1.000
_cell.length_b   1.000
_cell.length_c   1.000
_cell.angle_alpha   90.00
_cell.angle_beta   90.00
_cell.angle_gamma   90.00
#
_symmetry.space_group_name_H-M   'P 1'
#
loop_
_entity.id
_entity.type
_entity.pdbx_description
1 polymer ?
#
loop_
_entity_poly.entity_id
_entity_poly.type
_entity_poly.pdbx_seq_one_letter_code
_entity_poly.pdbx_strand_id
1 'polypeptide(L)'
;MRAFVALIFLAVCVLISVAYQAMQQEYRIRRMKAQIASVTEEVKTKENEIVNAKVKIQNMNDELPALNQERDKLVKKKEELMKAKGDSDSSLATCEMEKADSDKKKTEATEALEKLKIDQQEEEQKAQEEIQGLQKQIRDRDIKICAFVDEQQEEGRKLCEDKKAAQ
;
A
#
# COMPACT_ATOMS: atom_id res chain seq x y z
N MET A 1 88.37 83.21 -6.88
CA MET A 1 88.40 81.77 -7.25
C MET A 1 87.63 80.87 -6.28
N ARG A 2 87.81 80.94 -4.95
CA ARG A 2 87.14 80.02 -4.00
C ARG A 2 85.60 80.02 -4.03
N ALA A 3 84.95 81.17 -4.19
CA ALA A 3 83.48 81.27 -4.27
C ALA A 3 82.88 80.63 -5.53
N PHE A 4 83.57 80.73 -6.68
CA PHE A 4 83.13 80.10 -7.93
C PHE A 4 83.19 78.56 -7.84
N VAL A 5 84.22 78.03 -7.18
CA VAL A 5 84.35 76.58 -6.95
C VAL A 5 83.22 76.05 -6.05
N ALA A 6 82.84 76.81 -5.01
CA ALA A 6 81.73 76.44 -4.13
C ALA A 6 80.36 76.45 -4.85
N LEU A 7 80.12 77.42 -5.74
CA LEU A 7 78.89 77.48 -6.53
C LEU A 7 78.79 76.33 -7.54
N ILE A 8 79.90 75.98 -8.21
CA ILE A 8 79.95 74.83 -9.11
C ILE A 8 79.66 73.54 -8.33
N PHE A 9 80.24 73.38 -7.15
CA PHE A 9 80.01 72.21 -6.31
C PHE A 9 78.53 72.10 -5.89
N LEU A 10 77.90 73.19 -5.44
CA LEU A 10 76.48 73.20 -5.09
C LEU A 10 75.59 72.88 -6.29
N ALA A 11 75.89 73.42 -7.48
CA ALA A 11 75.16 73.11 -8.69
C ALA A 11 75.24 71.61 -9.05
N VAL A 12 76.42 71.00 -8.92
CA VAL A 12 76.60 69.56 -9.13
C VAL A 12 75.81 68.74 -8.10
N CYS A 13 75.81 69.14 -6.82
CA CYS A 13 75.02 68.46 -5.79
C CYS A 13 73.52 68.50 -6.06
N VAL A 14 72.99 69.64 -6.55
CA VAL A 14 71.59 69.77 -6.93
C VAL A 14 71.26 68.89 -8.14
N LEU A 15 72.13 68.81 -9.14
CA LEU A 15 71.91 67.93 -10.30
C LEU A 15 71.88 66.45 -9.90
N ILE A 16 72.76 66.02 -8.99
CA ILE A 16 72.79 64.64 -8.50
C ILE A 16 71.52 64.31 -7.70
N SER A 17 71.03 65.22 -6.86
CA SER A 17 69.82 64.99 -6.07
C SER A 17 68.56 64.90 -6.95
N VAL A 18 68.46 65.73 -8.00
CA VAL A 18 67.37 65.66 -8.99
C VAL A 18 67.45 64.35 -9.79
N ALA A 19 68.66 63.93 -10.21
CA ALA A 19 68.84 62.66 -10.92
C ALA A 19 68.43 61.45 -10.04
N TYR A 20 68.80 61.45 -8.76
CA TYR A 20 68.39 60.41 -7.82
C TYR A 20 66.88 60.38 -7.60
N GLN A 21 66.24 61.54 -7.45
CA GLN A 21 64.78 61.63 -7.35
C GLN A 21 64.08 61.10 -8.60
N ALA A 22 64.59 61.42 -9.80
CA ALA A 22 64.06 60.93 -11.06
C ALA A 22 64.17 59.40 -11.17
N MET A 23 65.33 58.82 -10.81
CA MET A 23 65.49 57.35 -10.75
C MET A 23 64.54 56.70 -9.76
N GLN A 24 64.35 57.31 -8.58
CA GLN A 24 63.45 56.78 -7.56
C GLN A 24 61.98 56.83 -8.01
N GLN A 25 61.57 57.89 -8.71
CA GLN A 25 60.25 57.98 -9.33
C GLN A 25 60.05 56.92 -10.41
N GLU A 26 61.04 56.75 -11.28
CA GLU A 26 60.97 55.75 -12.35
C GLU A 26 60.86 54.32 -11.78
N TYR A 27 61.63 54.01 -10.74
CA TYR A 27 61.54 52.72 -10.05
C TYR A 27 60.15 52.50 -9.41
N ARG A 28 59.60 53.52 -8.74
CA ARG A 28 58.24 53.45 -8.17
C ARG A 28 57.18 53.27 -9.26
N ILE A 29 57.29 53.97 -10.38
CA ILE A 29 56.35 53.83 -11.51
C ILE A 29 56.43 52.41 -12.10
N ARG A 30 57.63 51.87 -12.31
CA ARG A 30 57.79 50.49 -12.82
C ARG A 30 57.22 49.45 -11.86
N ARG A 31 57.47 49.60 -10.56
CA ARG A 31 56.90 48.72 -9.53
C ARG A 31 55.37 48.80 -9.50
N MET A 32 54.79 49.99 -9.55
CA MET A 32 53.33 50.16 -9.60
C MET A 32 52.73 49.58 -10.87
N LYS A 33 53.36 49.77 -12.04
CA LYS A 33 52.92 49.13 -13.29
C LYS A 33 52.92 47.60 -13.20
N ALA A 34 53.97 47.02 -12.61
CA ALA A 34 54.05 45.58 -12.40
C ALA A 34 52.95 45.08 -11.45
N GLN A 35 52.67 45.80 -10.36
CA GLN A 35 51.58 45.48 -9.43
C GLN A 35 50.20 45.62 -10.07
N ILE A 36 49.97 46.65 -10.89
CA ILE A 36 48.71 46.83 -11.63
C ILE A 36 48.50 45.65 -12.58
N ALA A 37 49.55 45.21 -13.28
CA ALA A 37 49.45 44.06 -14.18
C ALA A 37 49.08 42.78 -13.42
N SER A 38 49.76 42.49 -12.29
CA SER A 38 49.45 41.29 -11.49
C SER A 38 48.05 41.33 -10.87
N VAL A 39 47.62 42.49 -10.35
CA VAL A 39 46.27 42.65 -9.79
C VAL A 39 45.21 42.52 -10.88
N THR A 40 45.46 43.03 -12.08
CA THR A 40 44.53 42.88 -13.21
C THR A 40 44.33 41.42 -13.60
N GLU A 41 45.40 40.63 -13.58
CA GLU A 41 45.32 39.19 -13.85
C GLU A 41 44.56 38.43 -12.74
N GLU A 42 44.82 38.77 -11.48
CA GLU A 42 44.09 38.19 -10.34
C GLU A 42 42.60 38.53 -10.40
N VAL A 43 42.26 39.79 -10.73
CA VAL A 43 40.86 40.22 -10.89
C VAL A 43 40.18 39.45 -12.01
N LYS A 44 40.80 39.31 -13.18
CA LYS A 44 40.25 38.51 -14.28
C LYS A 44 40.03 37.06 -13.91
N THR A 45 40.94 36.48 -13.13
CA THR A 45 40.82 35.10 -12.65
C THR A 45 39.62 34.96 -11.73
N LYS A 46 39.47 35.86 -10.76
CA LYS A 46 38.31 35.89 -9.85
C LYS A 46 37.00 36.18 -10.58
N GLU A 47 37.01 37.07 -11.57
CA GLU A 47 35.84 37.32 -12.43
C GLU A 47 35.41 36.06 -13.18
N ASN A 48 36.35 35.32 -13.77
CA ASN A 48 36.06 34.05 -14.43
C ASN A 48 35.51 33.00 -13.46
N GLU A 49 36.06 32.92 -12.24
CA GLU A 49 35.55 32.03 -11.19
C GLU A 49 34.12 32.39 -10.77
N ILE A 50 33.81 33.68 -10.62
CA ILE A 50 32.47 34.17 -10.31
C ILE A 50 31.49 33.83 -11.43
N VAL A 51 31.89 34.03 -12.69
CA VAL A 51 31.06 33.68 -13.85
C VAL A 51 30.79 32.17 -13.88
N ASN A 52 31.80 31.34 -13.65
CA ASN A 52 31.63 29.88 -13.60
C ASN A 52 30.71 29.45 -12.45
N ALA A 53 30.89 30.03 -11.25
CA ALA A 53 30.00 29.78 -10.12
C ALA A 53 28.56 30.20 -10.42
N LYS A 54 28.36 31.35 -11.08
CA LYS A 54 27.04 31.83 -11.51
C LYS A 54 26.37 30.86 -12.48
N VAL A 55 27.11 30.33 -13.46
CA VAL A 55 26.60 29.33 -14.41
C VAL A 55 26.19 28.05 -13.69
N LYS A 56 27.01 27.57 -12.73
CA LYS A 56 26.66 26.38 -11.92
C LYS A 56 25.39 26.60 -11.11
N ILE A 57 25.25 27.76 -10.47
CA ILE A 57 24.04 28.13 -9.70
C ILE A 57 22.82 28.16 -10.63
N GLN A 58 22.96 28.74 -11.83
CA GLN A 58 21.88 28.80 -12.80
C GLN A 58 21.45 27.40 -13.25
N ASN A 59 22.40 26.52 -13.61
CA ASN A 59 22.08 25.14 -13.98
C ASN A 59 21.35 24.39 -12.84
N MET A 60 21.82 24.52 -11.60
CA MET A 60 21.13 23.92 -10.44
C MET A 60 19.73 24.49 -10.26
N ASN A 61 19.56 25.80 -10.45
CA ASN A 61 18.27 26.46 -10.33
C ASN A 61 17.30 26.08 -11.46
N ASP A 62 17.82 25.74 -12.64
CA ASP A 62 17.04 25.26 -13.77
C ASP A 62 16.62 23.78 -13.59
N GLU A 63 17.43 22.97 -12.90
CA GLU A 63 17.12 21.56 -12.56
C GLU A 63 16.15 21.42 -11.38
N LEU A 64 16.19 22.35 -10.41
CA LEU A 64 15.35 22.33 -9.20
C LEU A 64 13.83 22.22 -9.47
N PRO A 65 13.24 22.94 -10.44
CA PRO A 65 11.83 22.81 -10.79
C PRO A 65 11.45 21.40 -11.24
N ALA A 66 12.30 20.75 -12.04
CA ALA A 66 12.04 19.40 -12.55
C ALA A 66 12.06 18.38 -11.40
N LEU A 67 13.07 18.46 -10.51
CA LEU A 67 13.17 17.62 -9.32
C LEU A 67 12.00 17.85 -8.35
N ASN A 68 11.58 19.10 -8.16
CA ASN A 68 10.40 19.40 -7.34
C ASN A 68 9.12 18.81 -7.93
N GLN A 69 8.94 18.90 -9.25
CA GLN A 69 7.80 18.31 -9.94
C GLN A 69 7.80 16.78 -9.84
N GLU A 70 8.98 16.15 -9.94
CA GLU A 70 9.13 14.70 -9.76
C GLU A 70 8.81 14.28 -8.32
N ARG A 71 9.30 15.02 -7.33
CA ARG A 71 8.97 14.83 -5.92
C ARG A 71 7.47 14.95 -5.68
N ASP A 72 6.80 15.97 -6.23
CA ASP A 72 5.36 16.14 -6.09
C ASP A 72 4.56 15.00 -6.73
N LYS A 73 5.02 14.50 -7.89
CA LYS A 73 4.43 13.31 -8.53
C LYS A 73 4.60 12.06 -7.66
N LEU A 74 5.77 11.86 -7.06
CA LEU A 74 6.03 10.72 -6.18
C LEU A 74 5.20 10.79 -4.89
N VAL A 75 5.03 11.98 -4.32
CA VAL A 75 4.16 12.20 -3.14
C VAL A 75 2.72 11.84 -3.48
N LYS A 76 2.18 12.33 -4.60
CA LYS A 76 0.82 11.98 -5.05
C LYS A 76 0.64 10.48 -5.27
N LYS A 77 1.58 9.84 -5.99
CA LYS A 77 1.55 8.38 -6.19
C LYS A 77 1.58 7.60 -4.87
N LYS A 78 2.35 8.07 -3.89
CA LYS A 78 2.42 7.46 -2.56
C LYS A 78 1.08 7.57 -1.82
N GLU A 79 0.42 8.72 -1.89
CA GLU A 79 -0.91 8.92 -1.29
C GLU A 79 -1.97 8.05 -1.95
N GLU A 80 -1.97 7.95 -3.29
CA GLU A 80 -2.87 7.06 -4.04
C GLU A 80 -2.65 5.59 -3.66
N LEU A 81 -1.39 5.14 -3.57
CA LEU A 81 -1.07 3.78 -3.14
C LEU A 81 -1.50 3.50 -1.70
N MET A 82 -1.35 4.46 -0.78
CA MET A 82 -1.83 4.28 0.60
C MET A 82 -3.35 4.17 0.67
N LYS A 83 -4.08 4.98 -0.10
CA LYS A 83 -5.55 4.89 -0.18
C LYS A 83 -5.98 3.54 -0.75
N ALA A 84 -5.43 3.15 -1.91
CA ALA A 84 -5.74 1.88 -2.55
C ALA A 84 -5.42 0.67 -1.63
N LYS A 85 -4.33 0.76 -0.87
CA LYS A 85 -3.99 -0.25 0.14
C LYS A 85 -5.03 -0.28 1.27
N GLY A 86 -5.40 0.88 1.84
CA GLY A 86 -6.43 0.96 2.88
C GLY A 86 -7.78 0.39 2.43
N ASP A 87 -8.21 0.70 1.20
CA ASP A 87 -9.44 0.17 0.62
C ASP A 87 -9.36 -1.35 0.41
N SER A 88 -8.20 -1.85 -0.04
CA SER A 88 -7.96 -3.28 -0.21
C SER A 88 -7.96 -4.03 1.12
N ASP A 89 -7.30 -3.48 2.15
CA ASP A 89 -7.25 -4.07 3.49
C ASP A 89 -8.66 -4.10 4.11
N SER A 90 -9.46 -3.05 3.94
CA SER A 90 -10.86 -3.04 4.38
C SER A 90 -11.70 -4.07 3.66
N SER A 91 -11.55 -4.20 2.33
CA SER A 91 -12.29 -5.17 1.53
C SER A 91 -11.91 -6.61 1.91
N LEU A 92 -10.64 -6.87 2.18
CA LEU A 92 -10.16 -8.16 2.68
C LEU A 92 -10.76 -8.50 4.04
N ALA A 93 -10.76 -7.55 4.98
CA ALA A 93 -11.37 -7.75 6.30
C ALA A 93 -12.87 -8.08 6.20
N THR A 94 -13.61 -7.40 5.32
CA THR A 94 -15.02 -7.72 5.05
C THR A 94 -15.18 -9.14 4.47
N CYS A 95 -14.35 -9.50 3.49
CA CYS A 95 -14.37 -10.83 2.87
C CYS A 95 -14.08 -11.95 3.88
N GLU A 96 -13.10 -11.76 4.77
CA GLU A 96 -12.79 -12.73 5.83
C GLU A 96 -13.94 -12.90 6.82
N MET A 97 -14.61 -11.81 7.20
CA MET A 97 -15.79 -11.85 8.06
C MET A 97 -16.96 -12.58 7.39
N GLU A 98 -17.27 -12.24 6.14
CA GLU A 98 -18.32 -12.91 5.36
C GLU A 98 -18.05 -14.41 5.18
N LYS A 99 -16.78 -14.78 4.98
CA LYS A 99 -16.36 -16.18 4.92
C LYS A 99 -16.62 -16.89 6.25
N ALA A 100 -16.21 -16.29 7.37
CA ALA A 100 -16.44 -16.87 8.70
C ALA A 100 -17.93 -17.06 9.00
N ASP A 101 -18.78 -16.08 8.64
CA ASP A 101 -20.23 -16.17 8.78
C ASP A 101 -20.83 -17.26 7.87
N SER A 102 -20.35 -17.39 6.65
CA SER A 102 -20.78 -18.43 5.72
C SER A 102 -20.39 -19.83 6.22
N ASP A 103 -19.18 -20.00 6.73
CA ASP A 103 -18.70 -21.27 7.29
C ASP A 103 -19.49 -21.66 8.55
N LYS A 104 -19.83 -20.69 9.39
CA LYS A 104 -20.71 -20.90 10.55
C LYS A 104 -22.10 -21.34 10.12
N LYS A 105 -22.74 -20.61 9.20
CA LYS A 105 -24.07 -20.97 8.67
C LYS A 105 -24.08 -22.35 8.02
N LYS A 106 -23.00 -22.72 7.32
CA LYS A 106 -22.87 -24.04 6.71
C LYS A 106 -22.81 -25.15 7.77
N THR A 107 -22.05 -24.93 8.84
CA THR A 107 -21.98 -25.86 9.98
C THR A 107 -23.36 -26.01 10.64
N GLU A 108 -24.01 -24.89 10.99
CA GLU A 108 -25.35 -24.88 11.59
C GLU A 108 -26.40 -25.58 10.70
N ALA A 109 -26.38 -25.32 9.38
CA ALA A 109 -27.27 -25.97 8.44
C ALA A 109 -27.01 -27.48 8.35
N THR A 110 -25.75 -27.91 8.42
CA THR A 110 -25.38 -29.33 8.38
C THR A 110 -25.86 -30.04 9.65
N GLU A 111 -25.64 -29.45 10.82
CA GLU A 111 -26.12 -29.98 12.10
C GLU A 111 -27.66 -30.05 12.16
N ALA A 112 -28.34 -29.01 11.69
CA ALA A 112 -29.80 -28.99 11.62
C ALA A 112 -30.34 -30.08 10.69
N LEU A 113 -29.69 -30.29 9.55
CA LEU A 113 -30.09 -31.30 8.57
C LEU A 113 -29.84 -32.73 9.09
N GLU A 114 -28.77 -32.93 9.86
CA GLU A 114 -28.50 -34.21 10.52
C GLU A 114 -29.55 -34.52 11.60
N LYS A 115 -29.89 -33.55 12.46
CA LYS A 115 -30.98 -33.70 13.44
C LYS A 115 -32.31 -34.01 12.77
N LEU A 116 -32.67 -33.28 11.72
CA LEU A 116 -33.92 -33.49 11.00
C LEU A 116 -34.03 -34.91 10.41
N LYS A 117 -32.91 -35.46 9.91
CA LYS A 117 -32.87 -36.84 9.43
C LYS A 117 -33.07 -37.86 10.55
N ILE A 118 -32.49 -37.64 11.72
CA ILE A 118 -32.67 -38.51 12.89
C ILE A 118 -34.13 -38.45 13.35
N ASP A 119 -34.68 -37.25 13.53
CA ASP A 119 -36.07 -37.03 13.95
C ASP A 119 -37.05 -37.70 12.97
N GLN A 120 -36.82 -37.54 11.66
CA GLN A 120 -37.63 -38.20 10.64
C GLN A 120 -37.55 -39.73 10.72
N GLN A 121 -36.36 -40.31 10.93
CA GLN A 121 -36.22 -41.77 11.09
C GLN A 121 -36.93 -42.28 12.35
N GLU A 122 -36.87 -41.54 13.46
CA GLU A 122 -37.58 -41.90 14.69
C GLU A 122 -39.11 -41.83 14.50
N GLU A 123 -39.62 -40.79 13.84
CA GLU A 123 -41.05 -40.67 13.53
C GLU A 123 -41.52 -41.77 12.57
N GLU A 124 -40.74 -42.09 11.54
CA GLU A 124 -41.05 -43.19 10.62
C GLU A 124 -41.10 -44.54 11.35
N GLN A 125 -40.18 -44.81 12.28
CA GLN A 125 -40.21 -46.03 13.09
C GLN A 125 -41.44 -46.08 13.99
N LYS A 126 -41.75 -45.01 14.72
CA LYS A 126 -42.95 -44.94 15.58
C LYS A 126 -44.23 -45.13 14.77
N ALA A 127 -44.35 -44.48 13.62
CA ALA A 127 -45.49 -44.64 12.73
C ALA A 127 -45.61 -46.08 12.21
N GLN A 128 -44.49 -46.74 11.86
CA GLN A 128 -44.51 -48.15 11.45
C GLN A 128 -44.95 -49.08 12.58
N GLU A 129 -44.48 -48.86 13.80
CA GLU A 129 -44.88 -49.63 14.98
C GLU A 129 -46.38 -49.49 15.28
N GLU A 130 -46.90 -48.25 15.23
CA GLU A 130 -48.33 -47.97 15.40
C GLU A 130 -49.17 -48.62 14.31
N ILE A 131 -48.76 -48.51 13.04
CA ILE A 131 -49.43 -49.15 11.91
C ILE A 131 -49.50 -50.66 12.09
N GLN A 132 -48.39 -51.32 12.46
CA GLN A 132 -48.37 -52.76 12.71
C GLN A 132 -49.26 -53.15 13.89
N GLY A 133 -49.24 -52.37 14.96
CA GLY A 133 -50.11 -52.56 16.12
C GLY A 133 -51.59 -52.48 15.76
N LEU A 134 -51.98 -51.45 15.00
CA LEU A 134 -53.35 -51.26 14.51
C LEU A 134 -53.77 -52.37 13.55
N GLN A 135 -52.90 -52.78 12.62
CA GLN A 135 -53.16 -53.90 11.72
C GLN A 135 -53.43 -55.19 12.49
N LYS A 136 -52.67 -55.46 13.56
CA LYS A 136 -52.89 -56.62 14.42
C LYS A 136 -54.22 -56.54 15.15
N GLN A 137 -54.54 -55.39 15.77
CA GLN A 137 -55.83 -55.18 16.43
C GLN A 137 -57.01 -55.35 15.47
N ILE A 138 -56.89 -54.83 14.23
CA ILE A 138 -57.92 -55.00 13.20
C ILE A 138 -58.07 -56.48 12.84
N ARG A 139 -56.98 -57.22 12.59
CA ARG A 139 -57.06 -58.66 12.32
C ARG A 139 -57.71 -59.42 13.47
N ASP A 140 -57.27 -59.19 14.70
CA ASP A 140 -57.80 -59.86 15.89
C ASP A 140 -59.30 -59.57 16.08
N ARG A 141 -59.72 -58.31 15.83
CA ARG A 141 -61.13 -57.92 15.86
C ARG A 141 -61.92 -58.59 14.74
N ASP A 142 -61.40 -58.62 13.51
CA ASP A 142 -62.08 -59.24 12.37
C ASP A 142 -62.25 -60.75 12.58
N ILE A 143 -61.24 -61.44 13.14
CA ILE A 143 -61.34 -62.86 13.53
C ILE A 143 -62.46 -63.06 14.56
N LYS A 144 -62.54 -62.21 15.58
CA LYS A 144 -63.60 -62.29 16.60
C LYS A 144 -64.98 -62.05 15.99
N ILE A 145 -65.12 -61.09 15.07
CA ILE A 145 -66.39 -60.83 14.37
C ILE A 145 -66.80 -62.06 13.54
N CYS A 146 -65.86 -62.66 12.81
CA CYS A 146 -66.11 -63.85 12.00
C CYS A 146 -66.59 -65.07 12.81
N ALA A 147 -66.30 -65.15 14.10
CA ALA A 147 -66.84 -66.20 14.97
C ALA A 147 -68.37 -66.10 15.20
N PHE A 148 -68.97 -64.94 14.91
CA PHE A 148 -70.40 -64.68 15.04
C PHE A 148 -71.13 -64.56 13.71
N VAL A 149 -70.43 -64.73 12.58
CA VAL A 149 -71.01 -64.66 11.23
C VAL A 149 -71.62 -66.02 10.84
N ASP A 150 -72.81 -66.01 10.25
CA ASP A 150 -73.45 -67.22 9.74
C ASP A 150 -72.77 -67.70 8.44
N GLU A 151 -72.04 -68.82 8.55
CA GLU A 151 -71.27 -69.40 7.44
C GLU A 151 -72.14 -70.14 6.40
N GLN A 152 -73.44 -70.33 6.69
CA GLN A 152 -74.39 -70.87 5.72
C GLN A 152 -74.85 -69.81 4.70
N GLN A 153 -74.59 -68.52 4.96
CA GLN A 153 -74.76 -67.45 3.98
C GLN A 153 -73.48 -67.23 3.16
N GLU A 154 -73.63 -67.19 1.84
CA GLU A 154 -72.52 -67.03 0.89
C GLU A 154 -71.70 -65.74 1.14
N GLU A 155 -72.36 -64.66 1.53
CA GLU A 155 -71.74 -63.37 1.84
C GLU A 155 -70.89 -63.43 3.12
N GLY A 156 -71.38 -64.11 4.17
CA GLY A 156 -70.65 -64.32 5.41
C GLY A 156 -69.42 -65.21 5.21
N ARG A 157 -69.56 -66.26 4.38
CA ARG A 157 -68.44 -67.15 4.03
C ARG A 157 -67.34 -66.41 3.27
N LYS A 158 -67.69 -65.62 2.24
CA LYS A 158 -66.75 -64.82 1.45
C LYS A 158 -66.02 -63.76 2.29
N LEU A 159 -66.70 -63.12 3.24
CA LEU A 159 -66.12 -62.08 4.09
C LEU A 159 -65.02 -62.62 5.03
N CYS A 160 -65.13 -63.88 5.45
CA CYS A 160 -64.27 -64.49 6.46
C CYS A 160 -63.28 -65.53 5.92
N GLU A 161 -63.33 -65.87 4.64
CA GLU A 161 -62.46 -66.86 3.97
C GLU A 161 -60.96 -66.52 4.16
N ASP A 162 -60.54 -65.27 3.93
CA ASP A 162 -59.13 -64.85 4.04
C ASP A 162 -58.61 -64.75 5.49
N LYS A 163 -59.51 -64.61 6.46
CA LYS A 163 -59.16 -64.43 7.88
C LYS A 163 -58.90 -65.76 8.59
N LYS A 164 -59.43 -66.87 8.07
CA LYS A 164 -59.19 -68.23 8.57
C LYS A 164 -57.96 -68.90 7.96
N ALA A 165 -57.56 -68.51 6.73
CA ALA A 165 -56.34 -69.03 6.08
C ALA A 165 -55.03 -68.54 6.72
N ALA A 166 -55.09 -67.56 7.64
CA ALA A 166 -53.96 -66.98 8.33
C ALA A 166 -53.74 -67.50 9.77
N GLN A 167 -54.45 -68.57 10.18
CA GLN A 167 -54.25 -69.30 11.44
C GLN A 167 -53.19 -70.39 11.31
#